data_AF-A0A346YNM4-F1
#
_entry.id   AF-A0A346YNM4-F1
#
_cell.length_a   1.000
_cell.length_b   1.000
_cell.length_c   1.000
_cell.angle_alpha   90.00
_cell.angle_beta   90.00
_cell.angle_gamma   90.00
#
_symmetry.space_group_name_H-M   'P 1'
#
loop_
_entity.id
_entity.type
_entity.pdbx_description
1 polymer ?
#
loop_
_entity_poly.entity_id
_entity_poly.type
_entity_poly.pdbx_seq_one_letter_code
_entity_poly.pdbx_strand_id
1 'polypeptide(L)'
;MSEPSEIEQEMRRRTLAVEGAMLMLIDGLAARGTISADEAEDMLRVLAKGSEQSAVRVSSSLRIVKQLKRLRGGDGMVTPGA
;
A
#
# COMPACT_ATOMS: atom_id res chain seq x y z
N MET A 1 26.39 15.15 -19.24
CA MET A 1 25.40 15.80 -18.35
C MET A 1 24.05 15.25 -18.77
N SER A 2 23.37 14.47 -17.92
CA SER A 2 22.07 13.90 -18.28
C SER A 2 21.07 15.00 -18.59
N GLU A 3 20.30 14.83 -19.65
CA GLU A 3 19.26 15.78 -20.01
C GLU A 3 18.21 15.84 -18.89
N PRO A 4 17.61 17.01 -18.61
CA PRO A 4 16.61 17.15 -17.55
C PRO A 4 15.43 16.14 -17.69
N SER A 5 15.14 15.70 -18.92
CA SER A 5 14.17 14.65 -19.22
C SER A 5 14.54 13.26 -18.69
N GLU A 6 15.82 12.89 -18.73
CA GLU A 6 16.32 11.60 -18.23
C GLU A 6 16.24 11.53 -16.70
N ILE A 7 16.55 12.65 -16.04
CA ILE A 7 16.50 12.76 -14.58
C ILE A 7 15.04 12.63 -14.11
N GLU A 8 14.10 13.29 -14.77
CA GLU A 8 12.67 13.18 -14.44
C GLU A 8 12.12 11.77 -14.66
N GLN A 9 12.52 11.11 -15.75
CA GLN A 9 12.12 9.72 -16.02
C GLN A 9 12.67 8.76 -14.97
N GLU A 10 13.93 8.94 -14.56
CA GLU A 10 14.55 8.11 -13.54
C GLU A 10 13.92 8.32 -12.16
N MET A 11 13.64 9.58 -11.79
CA MET A 11 12.89 9.90 -10.57
C MET A 11 11.51 9.26 -10.59
N ARG A 12 10.79 9.34 -11.72
CA ARG A 12 9.49 8.67 -11.87
C ARG A 12 9.63 7.16 -11.68
N ARG A 13 10.59 6.49 -12.31
CA ARG A 13 10.83 5.05 -12.14
C ARG A 13 11.08 4.67 -10.70
N ARG A 14 11.93 5.42 -10.00
CA ARG A 14 12.24 5.18 -8.57
C ARG A 14 11.03 5.36 -7.68
N THR A 15 10.26 6.43 -7.89
CA THR A 15 9.01 6.67 -7.16
C THR A 15 8.05 5.48 -7.33
N LEU A 16 7.88 4.97 -8.55
CA LEU A 16 7.02 3.81 -8.82
C LEU A 16 7.53 2.53 -8.14
N ALA A 17 8.84 2.30 -8.14
CA ALA A 17 9.43 1.14 -7.49
C ALA A 17 9.24 1.20 -5.95
N VAL A 18 9.45 2.37 -5.35
CA VAL A 18 9.23 2.60 -3.92
C VAL A 18 7.76 2.40 -3.55
N GLU A 19 6.85 2.93 -4.37
CA GLU A 19 5.42 2.74 -4.17
C GLU A 19 5.04 1.25 -4.22
N GLY A 20 5.53 0.51 -5.22
CA GLY A 20 5.32 -0.94 -5.31
C GLY A 20 5.85 -1.70 -4.11
N ALA A 21 7.04 -1.33 -3.61
CA ALA A 21 7.61 -1.92 -2.40
C ALA A 21 6.75 -1.65 -1.16
N MET A 22 6.23 -0.43 -1.01
CA MET A 22 5.33 -0.09 0.10
C MET A 22 4.04 -0.90 0.07
N LEU A 23 3.43 -1.08 -1.11
CA LEU A 23 2.21 -1.89 -1.24
C LEU A 23 2.44 -3.33 -0.78
N MET A 24 3.53 -3.96 -1.24
CA MET A 24 3.88 -5.33 -0.83
C MET A 24 4.15 -5.44 0.67
N LEU A 25 4.78 -4.43 1.27
CA LEU A 25 5.02 -4.39 2.71
C LEU A 25 3.71 -4.27 3.50
N ILE A 26 2.82 -3.36 3.12
CA ILE A 26 1.52 -3.16 3.77
C ILE A 26 0.71 -4.46 3.71
N ASP A 27 0.59 -5.06 2.52
CA ASP A 27 -0.14 -6.32 2.34
C ASP A 27 0.46 -7.44 3.20
N GLY A 28 1.77 -7.57 3.24
CA GLY A 28 2.47 -8.58 4.03
C GLY A 28 2.35 -8.38 5.55
N LEU A 29 2.35 -7.13 6.03
CA LEU A 29 2.15 -6.82 7.45
C LEU A 29 0.70 -7.07 7.87
N ALA A 30 -0.28 -6.66 7.05
CA ALA A 30 -1.69 -6.89 7.30
C ALA A 30 -2.01 -8.39 7.30
N ALA A 31 -1.51 -9.14 6.31
CA ALA A 31 -1.74 -10.59 6.19
C ALA A 31 -1.20 -11.37 7.39
N ARG A 32 -0.03 -10.98 7.92
CA ARG A 32 0.56 -11.58 9.13
C ARG A 32 -0.09 -11.09 10.43
N GLY A 33 -0.96 -10.09 10.36
CA GLY A 33 -1.60 -9.49 11.53
C GLY A 33 -0.63 -8.69 12.38
N THR A 34 0.48 -8.21 11.81
CA THR A 34 1.43 -7.30 12.49
C THR A 34 0.86 -5.90 12.61
N ILE A 35 0.04 -5.49 11.64
CA ILE A 35 -0.81 -4.30 11.69
C ILE A 35 -2.26 -4.73 11.49
N SER A 36 -3.18 -3.90 11.99
CA SER A 36 -4.61 -4.09 11.76
C SER A 36 -4.97 -3.86 10.28
N ALA A 37 -6.13 -4.40 9.89
CA ALA A 37 -6.68 -4.15 8.56
C ALA A 37 -7.09 -2.68 8.38
N ASP A 38 -7.47 -1.98 9.46
CA ASP A 38 -7.83 -0.56 9.43
C ASP A 38 -6.61 0.33 9.23
N GLU A 39 -5.51 0.06 9.95
CA GLU A 39 -4.23 0.74 9.72
C GLU A 39 -3.73 0.53 8.28
N ALA A 40 -3.81 -0.70 7.78
CA ALA A 40 -3.45 -0.99 6.39
C ALA A 40 -4.33 -0.21 5.39
N GLU A 41 -5.64 -0.12 5.64
CA GLU A 41 -6.56 0.66 4.80
C GLU A 41 -6.22 2.16 4.80
N ASP A 42 -5.90 2.74 5.97
CA ASP A 42 -5.54 4.14 6.08
C ASP A 42 -4.21 4.46 5.39
N MET A 43 -3.20 3.60 5.54
CA MET A 43 -1.93 3.73 4.82
C MET A 43 -2.13 3.70 3.30
N LEU A 44 -2.95 2.76 2.81
CA LEU A 44 -3.27 2.66 1.39
C LEU A 44 -4.01 3.91 0.87
N ARG A 45 -4.94 4.47 1.65
CA ARG A 45 -5.63 5.72 1.29
C ARG A 45 -4.68 6.90 1.18
N VAL A 46 -3.63 6.97 2.00
CA VAL A 46 -2.59 8.00 1.88
C VAL A 46 -1.82 7.83 0.56
N LEU A 47 -1.42 6.61 0.22
CA LEU A 47 -0.72 6.33 -1.05
C LEU A 47 -1.57 6.65 -2.28
N ALA A 48 -2.88 6.38 -2.23
CA ALA A 48 -3.81 6.67 -3.31
C ALA A 48 -3.92 8.17 -3.64
N LYS A 49 -3.67 9.07 -2.68
CA LYS A 49 -3.71 10.53 -2.90
C LYS A 49 -2.50 11.06 -3.67
N GLY A 50 -1.43 10.27 -3.82
CA GLY A 50 -0.18 10.70 -4.45
C GLY A 50 -0.27 10.89 -5.97
N SER A 51 -1.09 10.09 -6.67
CA SER A 51 -1.36 10.23 -8.12
C SER A 51 -2.50 9.31 -8.58
N GLU A 52 -3.08 9.55 -9.76
CA GLU A 52 -4.06 8.62 -10.36
C GLU A 52 -3.48 7.22 -10.59
N GLN A 53 -2.23 7.12 -11.05
CA GLN A 53 -1.58 5.83 -11.26
C GLN A 53 -1.36 5.08 -9.94
N SER A 54 -1.14 5.82 -8.86
CA SER A 54 -1.03 5.25 -7.51
C SER A 54 -2.38 4.76 -7.01
N ALA A 55 -3.46 5.50 -7.27
CA ALA A 55 -4.83 5.07 -6.94
C ALA A 55 -5.21 3.75 -7.62
N VAL A 56 -4.83 3.56 -8.90
CA VAL A 56 -5.07 2.29 -9.62
C VAL A 56 -4.33 1.13 -8.95
N ARG A 57 -3.05 1.30 -8.60
CA ARG A 57 -2.26 0.24 -7.95
C ARG A 57 -2.79 -0.10 -6.56
N VAL A 58 -3.07 0.92 -5.76
CA VAL A 58 -3.63 0.78 -4.41
C VAL A 58 -4.98 0.05 -4.41
N SER A 59 -5.80 0.18 -5.47
CA SER A 59 -7.11 -0.46 -5.55
C SER A 59 -7.07 -1.99 -5.36
N SER A 60 -5.97 -2.62 -5.78
CA SER A 60 -5.74 -4.06 -5.63
C SER A 60 -5.44 -4.45 -4.18
N SER A 61 -4.47 -3.80 -3.54
CA SER A 61 -4.15 -3.98 -2.12
C SER A 61 -5.34 -3.64 -1.20
N LEU A 62 -6.11 -2.58 -1.50
CA LEU A 62 -7.34 -2.26 -0.74
C LEU A 62 -8.36 -3.39 -0.79
N ARG A 63 -8.47 -4.11 -1.92
CA ARG A 63 -9.36 -5.26 -2.03
C ARG A 63 -8.91 -6.40 -1.11
N ILE A 64 -7.60 -6.67 -1.08
CA ILE A 64 -7.00 -7.71 -0.21
C ILE A 64 -7.24 -7.36 1.25
N VAL A 65 -6.94 -6.13 1.67
CA VAL A 65 -7.13 -5.65 3.05
C VAL A 65 -8.60 -5.73 3.47
N LYS A 66 -9.54 -5.32 2.60
CA LYS A 66 -10.99 -5.46 2.87
C LYS A 66 -11.42 -6.92 3.03
N GLN A 67 -10.84 -7.83 2.24
CA GLN A 67 -11.11 -9.25 2.37
C GLN A 67 -10.54 -9.82 3.67
N LEU A 68 -9.31 -9.43 4.04
CA LEU A 68 -8.71 -9.78 5.34
C LEU A 68 -9.58 -9.28 6.50
N LYS A 69 -10.08 -8.05 6.43
CA LYS A 69 -11.00 -7.48 7.43
C LYS A 69 -12.27 -8.31 7.56
N ARG A 70 -12.88 -8.72 6.45
CA ARG A 70 -14.08 -9.58 6.45
C ARG A 70 -13.80 -10.96 7.06
N LEU A 71 -12.69 -11.59 6.68
CA LEU A 71 -12.33 -12.93 7.17
C LEU A 71 -12.04 -12.95 8.67
N ARG A 72 -11.48 -11.85 9.19
CA ARG A 72 -11.23 -11.66 10.64
C ARG A 72 -12.47 -11.18 11.40
N GLY A 73 -13.67 -11.38 10.86
CA GLY A 73 -14.92 -11.03 11.53
C GLY A 73 -15.21 -9.53 11.63
N GLY A 74 -14.49 -8.68 10.90
CA GLY A 74 -14.61 -7.22 11.00
C GLY A 74 -13.95 -6.61 12.23
N ASP A 75 -13.24 -7.42 13.05
CA ASP A 75 -12.84 -6.99 14.38
C ASP A 75 -11.81 -5.86 14.38
N GLY A 76 -11.04 -5.65 13.29
CA GLY A 76 -10.01 -4.58 13.22
C GLY A 76 -8.90 -4.67 14.29
N MET A 77 -9.06 -5.53 15.30
CA MET A 77 -8.39 -5.52 16.60
C MET A 77 -7.63 -6.82 16.87
N VAL A 78 -7.83 -7.87 16.07
CA VAL A 78 -7.09 -9.13 16.25
C VAL A 78 -5.73 -9.03 15.57
N THR A 79 -4.85 -8.26 16.19
CA THR A 79 -3.39 -8.38 16.10
C THR A 79 -3.00 -9.52 17.04
N PRO A 80 -2.41 -10.64 16.56
CA PRO A 80 -1.84 -11.63 17.47
C PRO A 80 -0.72 -10.96 18.29
N GLY A 81 -0.95 -10.72 19.58
CA GLY A 81 0.04 -10.18 20.52
C GLY A 81 -0.23 -8.78 21.10
N ALA A 82 -1.41 -8.22 20.92
CA ALA A 82 -1.87 -7.03 21.67
C ALA A 82 -2.79 -7.41 22.84
#